data_AF-A0A2H9P0R2-F1
#
_entry.id   AF-A0A2H9P0R2-F1
#
_cell.length_a   1.000
_cell.length_b   1.000
_cell.length_c   1.000
_cell.angle_alpha   90.00
_cell.angle_beta   90.00
_cell.angle_gamma   90.00
#
_symmetry.space_group_name_H-M   'P 1'
#
loop_
_entity.id
_entity.type
_entity.pdbx_description
1 polymer ?
#
loop_
_entity_poly.entity_id
_entity_poly.type
_entity_poly.pdbx_seq_one_letter_code
_entity_poly.pdbx_strand_id
1 'polypeptide(L)'
;MSVSDEFLRLATAEINNEISEIQFILNSCHNSLDVSANAIKIQKSTHKIKGLAPMMGKSELGSFSAVLDSILKKIMDGALLDDLFDLLSSAVIEMRNSMSYPNYNLDQTKQHFLQISNTLS
;
A
#
# COMPACT_ATOMS: atom_id res chain seq x y z
N MET A 1 -4.06 -20.75 22.75
CA MET A 1 -4.01 -19.58 21.84
C MET A 1 -4.28 -18.35 22.69
N SER A 2 -3.34 -17.41 22.74
CA SER A 2 -3.51 -16.17 23.50
C SER A 2 -4.34 -15.16 22.71
N VAL A 3 -4.88 -14.14 23.39
CA VAL A 3 -5.55 -13.00 22.74
C VAL A 3 -4.62 -12.30 21.74
N SER A 4 -3.31 -12.27 22.03
CA SER A 4 -2.29 -11.74 21.11
C SER A 4 -2.16 -12.56 19.84
N ASP A 5 -2.20 -13.90 19.93
CA ASP A 5 -2.11 -14.79 18.77
C ASP A 5 -3.34 -14.65 17.88
N GLU A 6 -4.51 -14.49 18.48
CA GLU A 6 -5.76 -14.25 17.76
C GLU A 6 -5.76 -12.89 17.06
N PHE A 7 -5.33 -11.84 17.76
CA PHE A 7 -5.15 -10.52 17.16
C PHE A 7 -4.20 -10.57 15.95
N LEU A 8 -3.02 -11.18 16.12
CA LEU A 8 -2.03 -11.29 15.04
C LEU A 8 -2.59 -12.05 13.83
N ARG A 9 -3.34 -13.14 14.06
CA ARG A 9 -3.98 -13.89 12.98
C ARG A 9 -5.03 -13.06 12.23
N LEU A 10 -5.91 -12.36 12.95
CA LEU A 10 -6.95 -11.53 12.35
C LEU A 10 -6.35 -10.34 11.59
N ALA A 11 -5.37 -9.66 12.19
CA ALA A 11 -4.67 -8.55 11.55
C ALA A 11 -3.89 -9.01 10.30
N THR A 12 -3.27 -10.19 10.34
CA THR A 12 -2.60 -10.79 9.16
C THR A 12 -3.59 -11.05 8.04
N ALA A 13 -4.76 -11.62 8.36
CA ALA A 13 -5.81 -11.88 7.37
C ALA A 13 -6.34 -10.57 6.78
N GLU A 14 -6.60 -9.55 7.61
CA GLU A 14 -7.08 -8.25 7.16
C GLU A 14 -6.07 -7.56 6.23
N ILE A 15 -4.78 -7.51 6.57
CA ILE A 15 -3.76 -6.90 5.69
C ILE A 15 -3.71 -7.62 4.34
N ASN A 16 -3.75 -8.95 4.33
CA ASN A 16 -3.73 -9.71 3.07
C ASN A 16 -5.00 -9.48 2.23
N ASN A 17 -6.16 -9.31 2.87
CA ASN A 17 -7.40 -8.94 2.20
C ASN A 17 -7.30 -7.54 1.59
N GLU A 18 -6.76 -6.57 2.32
CA GLU A 18 -6.58 -5.21 1.81
C GLU A 18 -5.58 -5.15 0.65
N ILE A 19 -4.47 -5.89 0.70
CA ILE A 19 -3.54 -6.02 -0.44
C ILE A 19 -4.25 -6.65 -1.65
N SER A 20 -5.12 -7.63 -1.42
CA SER A 20 -5.88 -8.30 -2.47
C SER A 20 -6.95 -7.38 -3.08
N GLU A 21 -7.60 -6.53 -2.28
CA GLU A 21 -8.54 -5.53 -2.76
C GLU A 21 -7.85 -4.50 -3.66
N ILE A 22 -6.67 -4.00 -3.26
CA ILE A 22 -5.89 -3.10 -4.12
C ILE A 22 -5.54 -3.79 -5.44
N GLN A 23 -5.06 -5.04 -5.39
CA GLN A 23 -4.76 -5.82 -6.60
C GLN A 23 -6.01 -5.99 -7.49
N PHE A 24 -7.17 -6.29 -6.89
CA PHE A 24 -8.42 -6.48 -7.62
C PHE A 24 -8.84 -5.20 -8.35
N ILE A 25 -8.73 -4.04 -7.69
CA ILE A 25 -8.99 -2.74 -8.32
C ILE A 25 -8.00 -2.50 -9.47
N LEU A 26 -6.70 -2.72 -9.26
CA LEU A 26 -5.68 -2.51 -10.29
C LEU A 26 -5.88 -3.43 -11.50
N ASN A 27 -6.32 -4.67 -11.30
CA ASN A 27 -6.64 -5.60 -12.39
C ASN A 27 -7.81 -5.12 -13.28
N SER A 28 -8.65 -4.21 -12.78
CA SER A 28 -9.74 -3.59 -13.56
C SER A 28 -9.33 -2.26 -14.22
N CYS A 29 -8.14 -1.75 -13.91
CA CYS A 29 -7.59 -0.53 -14.49
C CYS A 29 -6.73 -0.87 -15.71
N HIS A 30 -6.71 0.00 -16.71
CA HIS A 30 -5.89 -0.16 -17.92
C HIS A 30 -4.80 0.90 -18.03
N ASN A 31 -4.91 1.98 -17.25
CA ASN A 31 -3.99 3.12 -17.29
C ASN A 31 -4.06 3.91 -15.97
N SER A 32 -3.22 4.93 -15.85
CA SER A 32 -3.13 5.79 -14.67
C SER A 32 -4.40 6.63 -14.39
N LEU A 33 -5.22 6.94 -15.40
CA LEU A 33 -6.49 7.64 -15.19
C LEU A 33 -7.52 6.74 -14.49
N ASP A 34 -7.58 5.46 -14.86
CA ASP A 34 -8.44 4.48 -14.19
C ASP A 34 -8.05 4.32 -12.70
N VAL A 35 -6.74 4.33 -12.42
CA VAL A 35 -6.21 4.27 -11.05
C VAL A 35 -6.56 5.51 -10.27
N SER A 36 -6.35 6.71 -10.85
CA SER A 36 -6.75 7.98 -10.24
C SER A 36 -8.25 8.02 -9.92
N ALA A 37 -9.10 7.52 -10.83
CA ALA A 37 -10.54 7.41 -10.60
C ALA A 37 -10.92 6.47 -9.45
N ASN A 38 -10.05 5.53 -9.09
CA ASN A 38 -10.23 4.61 -7.96
C ASN A 38 -9.35 4.95 -6.73
N ALA A 39 -8.62 6.08 -6.75
CA ALA A 39 -7.64 6.43 -5.72
C ALA A 39 -8.22 6.42 -4.29
N ILE A 40 -9.47 6.86 -4.10
CA ILE A 40 -10.15 6.83 -2.80
C ILE A 40 -10.27 5.40 -2.25
N LYS A 41 -10.59 4.41 -3.09
CA LYS A 41 -10.74 3.02 -2.65
C LYS A 41 -9.38 2.43 -2.29
N ILE A 42 -8.39 2.64 -3.15
CA ILE A 42 -7.02 2.18 -2.94
C ILE A 42 -6.41 2.82 -1.68
N GLN A 43 -6.69 4.10 -1.44
CA GLN A 43 -6.23 4.83 -0.26
C GLN A 43 -6.84 4.27 1.03
N LYS A 44 -8.13 3.92 1.04
CA LYS A 44 -8.77 3.30 2.22
C LYS A 44 -8.09 1.99 2.62
N SER A 45 -7.82 1.11 1.65
CA SER A 45 -7.09 -0.14 1.89
C SER A 45 -5.67 0.13 2.39
N THR A 46 -4.96 1.04 1.73
CA THR A 46 -3.61 1.47 2.14
C THR A 46 -3.59 2.03 3.57
N HIS A 47 -4.61 2.82 3.94
CA HIS A 47 -4.72 3.42 5.27
C HIS A 47 -4.94 2.39 6.38
N LYS A 48 -5.73 1.35 6.11
CA LYS A 48 -5.89 0.22 7.04
C LYS A 48 -4.58 -0.52 7.24
N ILE A 49 -3.85 -0.83 6.17
CA ILE A 49 -2.55 -1.51 6.23
C ILE A 49 -1.56 -0.67 7.05
N LYS A 50 -1.51 0.64 6.79
CA LYS A 50 -0.69 1.60 7.56
C LYS A 50 -0.93 1.49 9.08
N GLY A 51 -2.19 1.36 9.50
CA GLY A 51 -2.54 1.26 10.92
C GLY A 51 -2.24 -0.11 11.52
N LEU A 52 -2.53 -1.20 10.80
CA LEU A 52 -2.43 -2.56 11.32
C LEU A 52 -1.01 -3.12 11.30
N ALA A 53 -0.21 -2.80 10.27
CA ALA A 53 1.10 -3.42 10.09
C ALA A 53 2.07 -3.22 11.28
N PRO A 54 2.19 -2.02 11.87
CA PRO A 54 3.04 -1.83 13.06
C PRO A 54 2.57 -2.63 14.28
N MET A 55 1.25 -2.83 14.44
CA MET A 55 0.69 -3.65 15.54
C MET A 55 1.07 -5.12 15.43
N MET A 56 1.51 -5.56 14.25
CA MET A 56 2.01 -6.92 13.99
C MET A 56 3.55 -6.99 13.97
N GLY A 57 4.24 -5.91 14.35
CA GLY A 57 5.69 -5.83 14.26
C GLY A 57 6.23 -5.58 12.84
N LYS A 58 5.36 -5.31 11.85
CA LYS A 58 5.74 -4.98 10.47
C LYS A 58 5.80 -3.47 10.25
N SER A 59 6.65 -2.79 11.03
CA SER A 59 6.78 -1.32 10.99
C SER A 59 7.22 -0.79 9.63
N GLU A 60 8.06 -1.51 8.89
CA GLU A 60 8.48 -1.11 7.54
C GLU A 60 7.31 -1.08 6.55
N LEU A 61 6.43 -2.09 6.58
CA LEU A 61 5.21 -2.10 5.78
C LEU A 61 4.29 -0.94 6.15
N GLY A 62 4.09 -0.69 7.46
CA GLY A 62 3.30 0.45 7.92
C GLY A 62 3.85 1.79 7.42
N SER A 63 5.17 1.97 7.46
CA SER A 63 5.84 3.16 6.95
C SER A 63 5.73 3.28 5.42
N PHE A 64 5.86 2.17 4.68
CA PHE A 64 5.69 2.16 3.23
C PHE A 64 4.25 2.53 2.84
N SER A 65 3.25 1.94 3.51
CA SER A 65 1.85 2.29 3.33
C SER A 65 1.55 3.75 3.67
N ALA A 66 2.27 4.37 4.61
CA ALA A 66 2.13 5.80 4.89
C ALA A 66 2.60 6.70 3.72
N VAL A 67 3.65 6.30 3.00
CA VAL A 67 4.11 7.01 1.80
C VAL A 67 3.08 6.90 0.68
N LEU A 68 2.54 5.70 0.45
CA LEU A 68 1.47 5.47 -0.53
C LEU A 68 0.18 6.21 -0.20
N ASP A 69 -0.23 6.22 1.07
CA ASP A 69 -1.36 7.02 1.56
C ASP A 69 -1.19 8.51 1.22
N SER A 70 0.05 9.01 1.26
CA SER A 70 0.37 10.40 0.91
C SER A 70 0.32 10.65 -0.60
N ILE A 71 0.89 9.75 -1.41
CA ILE A 71 0.81 9.83 -2.87
C ILE A 71 -0.65 9.84 -3.31
N LEU A 72 -1.44 8.87 -2.83
CA LEU A 72 -2.85 8.74 -3.19
C LEU A 72 -3.66 9.97 -2.81
N LYS A 73 -3.36 10.62 -1.67
CA LYS A 73 -3.98 11.90 -1.29
C LYS A 73 -3.70 13.00 -2.30
N LYS A 74 -2.45 13.15 -2.73
CA LYS A 74 -2.08 14.13 -3.76
C LYS A 74 -2.79 13.86 -5.09
N ILE A 75 -2.89 12.58 -5.50
CA ILE A 75 -3.67 12.20 -6.68
C ILE A 75 -5.15 12.56 -6.54
N MET A 76 -5.75 12.30 -5.37
CA MET A 76 -7.14 12.71 -5.07
C MET A 76 -7.32 14.25 -5.09
N ASP A 77 -6.27 14.99 -4.71
CA ASP A 77 -6.22 16.45 -4.75
C ASP A 77 -5.92 17.02 -6.16
N GLY A 78 -5.75 16.15 -7.16
CA GLY A 78 -5.62 16.52 -8.58
C GLY A 78 -4.20 16.41 -9.15
N ALA A 79 -3.21 15.95 -8.38
CA ALA A 79 -1.89 15.68 -8.91
C ALA A 79 -1.95 14.60 -10.00
N LEU A 80 -1.19 14.81 -11.07
CA LEU A 80 -1.07 13.87 -12.18
C LEU A 80 0.25 13.11 -12.07
N LEU A 81 0.19 11.81 -12.33
CA LEU A 81 1.36 10.94 -12.37
C LEU A 81 1.16 9.92 -13.49
N ASP A 82 1.92 10.06 -14.57
CA ASP A 82 1.73 9.28 -15.79
C ASP A 82 1.96 7.78 -15.57
N ASP A 83 2.90 7.41 -14.70
CA ASP A 83 3.27 6.05 -14.34
C ASP A 83 2.58 5.53 -13.07
N LEU A 84 1.50 6.17 -12.61
CA LEU A 84 0.77 5.77 -11.40
C LEU A 84 0.32 4.30 -11.44
N PHE A 85 -0.14 3.80 -12.59
CA PHE A 85 -0.55 2.40 -12.73
C PHE A 85 0.61 1.44 -12.42
N ASP A 86 1.77 1.67 -13.02
CA ASP A 86 2.96 0.83 -12.81
C ASP A 86 3.49 0.98 -11.39
N LEU A 87 3.47 2.20 -10.86
CA LEU A 87 3.89 2.50 -9.50
C LEU A 87 3.06 1.71 -8.48
N LEU A 88 1.72 1.75 -8.58
CA LEU A 88 0.86 1.01 -7.64
C LEU A 88 0.91 -0.50 -7.87
N SER A 89 1.07 -0.95 -9.11
CA SER A 89 1.26 -2.38 -9.40
C SER A 89 2.53 -2.92 -8.75
N SER A 90 3.64 -2.18 -8.84
CA SER A 90 4.88 -2.50 -8.12
C SER A 90 4.67 -2.47 -6.62
N ALA A 91 3.99 -1.45 -6.07
CA ALA A 91 3.73 -1.36 -4.64
C ALA A 91 2.98 -2.57 -4.08
N VAL A 92 1.97 -3.08 -4.79
CA VAL A 92 1.20 -4.25 -4.37
C VAL A 92 2.07 -5.52 -4.34
N ILE A 93 2.97 -5.68 -5.31
CA ILE A 93 3.94 -6.79 -5.33
C ILE A 93 4.86 -6.70 -4.10
N GLU A 94 5.40 -5.52 -3.83
CA GLU A 94 6.29 -5.26 -2.69
C GLU A 94 5.58 -5.50 -1.34
N MET A 95 4.33 -5.06 -1.19
CA MET A 95 3.54 -5.36 0.00
C MET A 95 3.32 -6.87 0.17
N ARG A 96 2.94 -7.57 -0.90
CA ARG A 96 2.71 -9.02 -0.86
C ARG A 96 3.99 -9.78 -0.51
N ASN A 97 5.12 -9.39 -1.09
CA ASN A 97 6.42 -9.96 -0.75
C ASN A 97 6.76 -9.72 0.73
N SER A 98 6.51 -8.51 1.24
CA SER A 98 6.76 -8.19 2.65
C SER A 98 5.93 -9.02 3.63
N MET A 99 4.76 -9.49 3.20
CA MET A 99 3.89 -10.39 3.97
C MET A 99 4.28 -11.86 3.83
N SER A 100 4.89 -12.24 2.70
CA SER A 100 5.18 -13.64 2.35
C SER A 100 6.57 -14.08 2.77
N TYR A 101 7.55 -13.18 2.73
CA TYR A 101 8.95 -13.50 3.02
C TYR A 101 9.39 -12.90 4.36
N PRO A 102 9.96 -13.71 5.27
CA PRO A 102 10.56 -13.18 6.49
C PRO A 102 11.76 -12.27 6.13
N ASN A 103 11.94 -11.18 6.88
CA ASN A 103 13.03 -10.21 6.69
C ASN A 103 13.07 -9.54 5.30
N TYR A 104 11.94 -9.52 4.57
CA TYR A 104 11.83 -8.72 3.36
C TYR A 104 11.98 -7.23 3.69
N ASN A 105 12.91 -6.55 3.03
CA ASN A 105 13.25 -5.17 3.30
C ASN A 105 12.54 -4.25 2.31
N LEU A 106 11.76 -3.28 2.81
CA LEU A 106 11.04 -2.29 1.99
C LEU A 106 11.75 -0.94 1.87
N ASP A 107 12.91 -0.74 2.48
CA ASP A 107 13.56 0.57 2.59
C ASP A 107 13.90 1.18 1.23
N GLN A 108 14.53 0.42 0.33
CA GLN A 108 14.91 0.95 -0.99
C GLN A 108 13.67 1.37 -1.79
N THR A 109 12.67 0.49 -1.84
CA THR A 109 11.36 0.77 -2.46
C THR A 109 10.72 2.00 -1.83
N LYS A 110 10.65 2.07 -0.50
CA LYS A 110 10.09 3.21 0.23
C LYS A 110 10.81 4.51 -0.09
N GLN A 111 12.14 4.53 -0.16
CA GLN A 111 12.89 5.76 -0.51
C GLN A 111 12.55 6.24 -1.92
N HIS A 112 12.45 5.33 -2.89
CA HIS A 112 12.03 5.67 -4.24
C HIS A 112 10.62 6.28 -4.26
N PHE A 113 9.67 5.67 -3.56
CA PHE A 113 8.29 6.18 -3.48
C PHE A 113 8.22 7.51 -2.73
N LEU A 114 9.08 7.72 -1.73
CA LEU A 114 9.15 8.98 -1.00
C LEU A 114 9.65 10.12 -1.90
N GLN A 115 10.62 9.84 -2.79
CA GLN A 115 11.07 10.82 -3.78
C GLN A 115 9.93 11.22 -4.71
N ILE A 116 9.17 10.26 -5.25
CA ILE A 116 7.98 10.53 -6.08
C ILE A 116 6.94 11.35 -5.31
N SER A 117 6.63 10.93 -4.08
CA SER A 117 5.69 11.67 -3.23
C SER A 117 6.10 13.13 -3.07
N ASN A 118 7.39 13.41 -2.90
CA ASN A 118 7.90 14.78 -2.73
C ASN A 118 7.88 15.62 -4.02
N THR A 119 7.87 15.01 -5.21
CA THR A 119 7.77 15.74 -6.49
C THR A 119 6.33 16.06 -6.89
N LEU A 120 5.35 15.32 -6.36
CA LEU A 120 3.93 15.62 -6.57
C LEU A 120 3.56 16.92 -5.85
N SER A 121 3.07 17.89 -6.62
CA SER A 121 2.62 19.22 -6.14
C SER A 121 1.18 19.16 -5.63
#